data_AF-A0A952A415-F1
#
_entry.id   AF-A0A952A415-F1
#
_cell.length_a   1.000
_cell.length_b   1.000
_cell.length_c   1.000
_cell.angle_alpha   90.00
_cell.angle_beta   90.00
_cell.angle_gamma   90.00
#
_symmetry.space_group_name_H-M   'P 1'
#
loop_
_entity.id
_entity.type
_entity.pdbx_description
1 polymer ?
#
loop_
_entity_poly.entity_id
_entity_poly.type
_entity_poly.pdbx_seq_one_letter_code
_entity_poly.pdbx_strand_id
1 'polypeptide(L)'
;VVCHQPGRAEILGAPGYAIPSLEDTIALNLRLGGRTNPAIRCGGLAFNTGGMDAAEAEALMAAESKRLGLPVADPVRGGKTFQILVENCIG
;
A
#
# COMPACT_ATOMS: atom_id res chain seq x y z
N VAL A 1 -7.50 -2.26 -0.63
CA VAL A 1 -6.35 -1.40 -0.28
C VAL A 1 -5.29 -2.29 0.35
N VAL A 2 -4.03 -2.19 -0.07
CA VAL A 2 -2.93 -2.94 0.54
C VAL A 2 -2.25 -2.10 1.60
N CYS A 3 -2.07 -2.65 2.81
CA CYS A 3 -1.36 -1.98 3.89
C CYS A 3 0.11 -2.41 3.90
N HIS A 4 1.02 -1.46 4.10
CA HIS A 4 2.45 -1.74 4.16
C HIS A 4 3.18 -0.80 5.12
N GLN A 5 4.20 -1.29 5.80
CA GLN A 5 5.16 -0.46 6.52
C GLN A 5 6.47 -0.46 5.73
N PRO A 6 6.85 0.66 5.09
CA PRO A 6 8.10 0.76 4.36
C PRO A 6 9.32 0.36 5.19
N GLY A 7 10.25 -0.35 4.54
CA GLY A 7 11.48 -0.84 5.18
C GLY A 7 11.32 -2.11 6.01
N ARG A 8 10.10 -2.66 6.17
CA ARG A 8 9.91 -3.96 6.82
C ARG A 8 10.46 -5.09 5.95
N ALA A 9 11.52 -5.74 6.40
CA ALA A 9 12.15 -6.86 5.70
C ALA A 9 11.47 -8.21 5.96
N GLU A 10 10.97 -8.45 7.18
CA GLU A 10 10.40 -9.75 7.59
C GLU A 10 9.02 -9.63 8.23
N ILE A 11 8.27 -10.72 8.18
CA ILE A 11 6.97 -10.87 8.83
C ILE A 11 7.15 -10.77 10.35
N LEU A 12 6.36 -9.90 10.98
CA LEU A 12 6.42 -9.71 12.43
C LEU A 12 6.09 -11.03 13.14
N GLY A 13 7.01 -11.50 13.98
CA GLY A 13 6.84 -12.75 14.72
C GLY A 13 7.21 -14.02 13.95
N ALA A 14 7.73 -13.92 12.72
CA ALA A 14 8.18 -15.06 11.92
C ALA A 14 9.58 -14.79 11.32
N PRO A 15 10.66 -14.98 12.10
CA PRO A 15 12.03 -14.75 11.64
C PRO A 15 12.38 -15.60 10.40
N GLY A 16 13.09 -14.99 9.46
CA GLY A 16 13.49 -15.63 8.19
C GLY A 16 12.39 -15.66 7.12
N TYR A 17 11.19 -15.18 7.41
CA TYR A 17 10.12 -15.03 6.41
C TYR A 17 10.11 -13.60 5.87
N ALA A 18 10.69 -13.42 4.69
CA ALA A 18 10.75 -12.13 4.02
C ALA A 18 9.35 -11.60 3.64
N ILE A 19 9.18 -10.28 3.71
CA ILE A 19 7.99 -9.61 3.18
C ILE A 19 8.01 -9.71 1.64
N PRO A 20 6.92 -10.16 1.00
CA PRO A 20 6.81 -10.17 -0.45
C PRO A 20 6.85 -8.75 -1.03
N SER A 21 7.13 -8.63 -2.33
CA SER A 21 6.99 -7.35 -3.02
C SER A 21 5.53 -6.84 -2.94
N LEU A 22 5.33 -5.54 -3.12
CA LEU A 22 3.99 -4.95 -3.14
C LEU A 22 3.17 -5.50 -4.32
N GLU A 23 3.81 -5.71 -5.46
CA GLU A 23 3.22 -6.30 -6.66
C GLU A 23 2.79 -7.74 -6.44
N ASP A 24 3.64 -8.57 -5.83
CA ASP A 24 3.28 -9.95 -5.49
C ASP A 24 2.13 -9.98 -4.49
N THR A 25 2.17 -9.10 -3.49
CA THR A 25 1.09 -8.94 -2.50
C THR A 25 -0.23 -8.61 -3.20
N ILE A 26 -0.24 -7.64 -4.11
CA ILE A 26 -1.43 -7.24 -4.88
C ILE A 26 -1.92 -8.41 -5.74
N ALA A 27 -1.03 -9.03 -6.52
CA ALA A 27 -1.38 -10.11 -7.44
C ALA A 27 -2.00 -11.32 -6.72
N LEU A 28 -1.40 -11.75 -5.60
CA LEU A 28 -1.91 -12.85 -4.79
C LEU A 28 -3.29 -12.53 -4.19
N ASN A 29 -3.47 -11.34 -3.65
CA ASN A 29 -4.76 -10.93 -3.08
C ASN A 29 -5.86 -10.86 -4.15
N LEU A 30 -5.57 -10.30 -5.33
CA LEU A 30 -6.55 -10.25 -6.42
C LEU A 30 -6.93 -11.66 -6.93
N ARG A 31 -5.94 -12.55 -7.07
CA ARG A 31 -6.17 -13.93 -7.49
C ARG A 31 -7.10 -14.68 -6.54
N LEU A 32 -6.88 -14.54 -5.24
CA LEU A 32 -7.69 -15.21 -4.22
C LEU A 32 -9.05 -14.53 -4.04
N GLY A 33 -9.08 -13.20 -3.93
CA GLY A 33 -10.31 -12.43 -3.74
C GLY A 33 -11.25 -12.50 -4.94
N GLY A 34 -10.73 -12.69 -6.16
CA GLY A 34 -11.53 -12.86 -7.38
C GLY A 34 -12.45 -14.08 -7.34
N ARG A 35 -12.20 -15.04 -6.43
CA ARG A 35 -13.06 -16.21 -6.22
C ARG A 35 -14.39 -15.87 -5.57
N THR A 36 -14.45 -14.81 -4.77
CA THR A 36 -15.66 -14.39 -4.04
C THR A 36 -16.19 -13.05 -4.53
N ASN A 37 -15.35 -12.23 -5.16
CA ASN A 37 -15.74 -10.98 -5.79
C ASN A 37 -15.04 -10.85 -7.16
N PRO A 38 -15.72 -11.21 -8.27
CA PRO A 38 -15.16 -11.07 -9.62
C PRO A 38 -14.78 -9.63 -9.99
N ALA A 39 -15.32 -8.62 -9.32
CA ALA A 39 -15.03 -7.20 -9.53
C ALA A 39 -13.94 -6.66 -8.58
N ILE A 40 -13.24 -7.51 -7.82
CA ILE A 40 -12.17 -7.06 -6.93
C ILE A 40 -11.08 -6.32 -7.71
N ARG A 41 -10.59 -5.23 -7.11
CA ARG A 41 -9.46 -4.45 -7.63
C ARG A 41 -8.62 -3.89 -6.47
N CYS A 42 -7.38 -3.51 -6.78
CA CYS A 42 -6.56 -2.78 -5.83
C CYS A 42 -6.89 -1.29 -5.89
N GLY A 43 -7.56 -0.77 -4.86
CA GLY A 43 -7.87 0.67 -4.76
C GLY A 43 -6.65 1.57 -4.48
N GLY A 44 -5.50 0.99 -4.14
CA GLY A 44 -4.30 1.71 -3.75
C GLY A 44 -3.66 1.15 -2.49
N LEU A 45 -2.71 1.90 -1.93
CA LEU A 45 -1.87 1.48 -0.82
C LEU A 45 -1.94 2.45 0.35
N ALA A 46 -2.04 1.87 1.55
CA ALA A 46 -1.98 2.56 2.83
C ALA A 46 -0.62 2.29 3.48
N PHE A 47 0.25 3.29 3.51
CA PHE A 47 1.57 3.17 4.11
C PHE A 47 1.54 3.59 5.57
N ASN A 48 2.19 2.81 6.42
CA ASN A 48 2.54 3.22 7.78
C ASN A 48 3.92 3.86 7.76
N THR A 49 3.96 5.18 7.67
CA THR A 49 5.19 5.98 7.64
C THR A 49 5.47 6.65 8.99
N GLY A 50 4.89 6.13 10.09
CA GLY A 50 5.03 6.73 11.43
C GLY A 50 6.46 6.77 11.96
N GLY A 51 7.35 5.93 11.42
CA GLY A 51 8.78 5.92 11.75
C GLY A 51 9.67 6.78 10.84
N MET A 52 9.10 7.55 9.92
CA MET A 52 9.82 8.38 8.94
C MET A 52 9.61 9.87 9.23
N ASP A 53 10.52 10.73 8.79
CA ASP A 53 10.20 12.17 8.76
C ASP A 53 9.15 12.48 7.67
N ALA A 54 8.58 13.68 7.74
CA ALA A 54 7.49 14.06 6.84
C ALA A 54 7.93 14.17 5.37
N ALA A 55 9.12 14.73 5.11
CA ALA A 55 9.60 14.93 3.75
C ALA A 55 10.01 13.60 3.11
N GLU A 56 10.67 12.72 3.87
CA GLU A 56 10.99 11.35 3.45
C GLU A 56 9.73 10.54 3.16
N ALA A 57 8.71 10.61 4.03
CA ALA A 57 7.44 9.92 3.83
C ALA A 57 6.73 10.41 2.56
N GLU A 58 6.65 11.73 2.35
CA GLU A 58 6.03 12.31 1.15
C GLU A 58 6.77 11.91 -0.13
N ALA A 59 8.11 12.01 -0.11
CA ALA A 59 8.93 11.62 -1.26
C ALA A 59 8.77 10.13 -1.60
N LEU A 60 8.77 9.26 -0.59
CA LEU A 60 8.58 7.83 -0.77
C LEU A 60 7.19 7.53 -1.35
N MET A 61 6.12 8.08 -0.77
CA MET A 61 4.76 7.84 -1.27
C MET A 61 4.58 8.34 -2.71
N ALA A 62 5.16 9.49 -3.06
CA ALA A 62 5.14 10.01 -4.42
C ALA A 62 5.89 9.08 -5.40
N ALA A 63 7.07 8.59 -5.01
CA ALA A 63 7.85 7.66 -5.82
C ALA A 63 7.12 6.33 -6.02
N GLU A 64 6.59 5.74 -4.95
CA GLU A 64 5.86 4.47 -5.00
C GLU A 64 4.54 4.60 -5.77
N SER A 65 3.81 5.71 -5.63
CA SER A 65 2.61 5.99 -6.41
C SER A 65 2.90 6.02 -7.91
N LYS A 66 4.00 6.68 -8.30
CA LYS A 66 4.47 6.69 -9.69
C LYS A 66 4.89 5.30 -10.16
N ARG A 67 5.62 4.55 -9.33
CA ARG A 67 6.16 3.22 -9.66
C ARG A 67 5.05 2.18 -9.86
N LEU A 68 4.04 2.22 -9.00
CA LEU A 68 2.93 1.26 -8.97
C LEU A 68 1.76 1.66 -9.86
N GLY A 69 1.66 2.93 -10.26
CA GLY A 69 0.50 3.46 -10.99
C GLY A 69 -0.78 3.44 -10.16
N LEU A 70 -0.67 3.44 -8.84
CA LEU A 70 -1.77 3.37 -7.88
C LEU A 70 -1.60 4.44 -6.81
N PRO A 71 -2.69 5.00 -6.25
CA PRO A 71 -2.60 5.92 -5.14
C PRO A 71 -1.88 5.29 -3.94
N VAL A 72 -0.91 6.01 -3.39
CA VAL A 72 -0.22 5.66 -2.15
C VAL A 72 -0.39 6.82 -1.18
N ALA A 73 -0.84 6.51 0.03
CA ALA A 73 -1.03 7.49 1.09
C ALA A 73 -0.74 6.90 2.46
N ASP A 74 -0.44 7.75 3.44
CA ASP A 74 -0.48 7.40 4.86
C ASP A 74 -1.78 7.96 5.45
N PRO A 75 -2.76 7.10 5.78
CA PRO A 75 -4.05 7.55 6.32
C PRO A 75 -3.94 8.31 7.65
N VAL A 76 -2.89 8.06 8.43
CA VAL A 76 -2.66 8.72 9.73
C VAL A 76 -2.12 10.13 9.51
N ARG A 77 -1.27 10.34 8.48
CA ARG A 77 -0.84 11.68 8.07
C ARG A 77 -1.94 12.46 7.34
N GLY A 78 -2.85 11.76 6.66
CA GLY A 78 -3.97 12.36 5.94
C GLY A 78 -3.52 13.19 4.74
N GLY A 79 -4.16 14.35 4.54
CA GLY A 79 -3.80 15.27 3.44
C GLY A 79 -4.29 14.84 2.06
N LYS A 80 -3.74 15.49 1.02
CA LYS A 80 -4.21 15.35 -0.37
C LYS A 80 -4.08 13.93 -0.92
N THR A 81 -2.97 13.25 -0.63
CA THR A 81 -2.74 11.87 -1.10
C THR A 81 -3.76 10.90 -0.50
N PHE A 82 -4.14 11.09 0.77
CA PHE A 82 -5.19 10.30 1.39
C PHE A 82 -6.57 10.50 0.74
N GLN A 83 -6.93 11.75 0.40
CA GLN A 83 -8.19 12.01 -0.31
C GLN A 83 -8.22 11.32 -1.69
N ILE A 84 -7.11 11.38 -2.44
CA ILE A 84 -6.98 10.68 -3.73
C ILE A 84 -7.15 9.15 -3.54
N LEU A 85 -6.57 8.57 -2.49
CA LEU A 85 -6.74 7.15 -2.18
C LEU A 85 -8.21 6.82 -1.90
N VAL A 86 -8.91 7.63 -1.10
CA VAL A 86 -10.33 7.43 -0.78
C VAL A 86 -11.18 7.51 -2.05
N GLU A 87 -11.01 8.55 -2.87
CA GLU A 87 -11.72 8.72 -4.14
C GLU A 87 -11.51 7.51 -5.07
N ASN A 88 -10.27 7.04 -5.19
CA ASN A 88 -9.96 5.87 -6.00
C ASN A 88 -10.48 4.54 -5.41
N CYS A 89 -10.88 4.51 -4.14
CA CYS A 89 -11.50 3.33 -3.52
C CYS A 89 -13.02 3.30 -3.72
N ILE A 90 -13.67 4.46 -3.79
CA ILE A 90 -15.13 4.56 -3.94
C ILE A 90 -15.60 4.61 -5.39
N GLY A 91 -14.74 5.04 -6.33
CA GLY A 91 -15.00 5.01 -7.77
C GLY A 91 -14.91 3.62 -8.39
#